data_AF-A0A3G9H4Y3-F1
#
_entry.id   AF-A0A3G9H4Y3-F1
#
_cell.length_a   1.000
_cell.length_b   1.000
_cell.length_c   1.000
_cell.angle_alpha   90.00
_cell.angle_beta   90.00
_cell.angle_gamma   90.00
#
_symmetry.space_group_name_H-M   'P 1'
#
loop_
_entity.id
_entity.type
_entity.pdbx_description
1 polymer ?
#
loop_
_entity_poly.entity_id
_entity_poly.type
_entity_poly.pdbx_seq_one_letter_code
_entity_poly.pdbx_strand_id
1 'polypeptide(L)'
;MEPVITMPQIAPDEFLRIFIVATLVLVFGVGYAALMTLSKMGVVSKKLAPFSYLFWILQVYSLYELSVLIHSSPFTAKVLAVAMFAYLFAPHLYFYLIEQSEKRYGESKES
;
A
#
# COMPACT_ATOMS: atom_id res chain seq x y z
N MET A 1 -7.57 41.34 -10.03
CA MET A 1 -7.97 40.65 -8.79
C MET A 1 -7.19 39.36 -8.74
N GLU A 2 -6.31 39.19 -7.76
CA GLU A 2 -5.60 37.92 -7.59
C GLU A 2 -6.57 36.87 -7.05
N PRO A 3 -6.49 35.60 -7.51
CA PRO A 3 -7.38 34.56 -7.01
C PRO A 3 -7.09 34.33 -5.53
N VAL A 4 -8.06 34.64 -4.67
CA VAL A 4 -8.01 34.27 -3.26
C VAL A 4 -8.19 32.75 -3.20
N ILE A 5 -7.09 32.02 -3.12
CA ILE A 5 -7.07 30.59 -2.86
C ILE A 5 -7.46 30.41 -1.38
N THR A 6 -8.75 30.29 -1.08
CA THR A 6 -9.21 29.82 0.22
C THR A 6 -8.91 28.33 0.30
N MET A 7 -7.74 27.97 0.84
CA MET A 7 -7.50 26.58 1.24
C MET A 7 -8.50 26.22 2.35
N PRO A 8 -9.21 25.09 2.25
CA PRO A 8 -9.96 24.56 3.38
C PRO A 8 -8.97 24.38 4.54
N GLN A 9 -9.16 25.14 5.61
CA GLN A 9 -8.32 25.01 6.79
C GLN A 9 -8.76 23.75 7.53
N ILE A 10 -7.87 22.76 7.61
CA ILE A 10 -8.07 21.59 8.46
C ILE A 10 -8.12 22.09 9.90
N ALA A 11 -9.14 21.68 10.65
CA ALA A 11 -9.27 22.07 12.03
C ALA A 11 -8.02 21.57 12.81
N PRO A 12 -7.34 22.40 13.62
CA PRO A 12 -6.10 22.01 14.30
C PRO A 12 -6.22 20.76 15.17
N ASP A 13 -7.41 20.50 15.68
CA ASP A 13 -7.78 19.32 16.47
C ASP A 13 -7.90 18.03 15.64
N GLU A 14 -8.20 18.13 14.33
CA GLU A 14 -8.26 16.99 13.43
C GLU A 14 -6.89 16.59 12.87
N PHE A 15 -5.91 17.51 12.88
CA PHE A 15 -4.58 17.28 12.34
C PHE A 15 -3.91 16.04 12.94
N LEU A 16 -3.93 15.90 14.27
CA LEU A 16 -3.28 14.78 14.95
C LEU A 16 -3.93 13.44 14.55
N ARG A 17 -5.26 13.41 14.43
CA ARG A 17 -6.00 12.22 14.00
C ARG A 17 -5.64 11.83 12.58
N ILE A 18 -5.66 12.80 11.65
CA ILE A 18 -5.28 12.58 10.25
C ILE A 18 -3.84 12.05 10.16
N PHE A 19 -2.91 12.65 10.91
CA PHE A 19 -1.51 12.24 10.93
C PHE A 19 -1.34 10.79 11.41
N ILE A 20 -2.02 10.41 12.50
CA ILE A 20 -1.97 9.04 13.03
C ILE A 20 -2.54 8.06 12.01
N VAL A 21 -3.71 8.34 11.43
CA VAL A 21 -4.34 7.47 10.45
C VAL A 21 -3.46 7.33 9.19
N ALA A 22 -2.88 8.42 8.70
CA ALA A 22 -1.95 8.40 7.57
C ALA A 22 -0.68 7.59 7.90
N THR A 23 -0.15 7.70 9.12
CA THR A 23 0.99 6.90 9.57
C THR A 23 0.64 5.42 9.62
N LEU A 24 -0.56 5.07 10.10
CA LEU A 24 -1.04 3.68 10.12
C LEU A 24 -1.14 3.09 8.71
N VAL A 25 -1.62 3.86 7.72
CA VAL A 25 -1.62 3.43 6.30
C VAL A 25 -0.21 3.03 5.87
N LEU A 26 0.80 3.85 6.18
CA LEU A 26 2.18 3.56 5.80
C LEU A 26 2.75 2.36 6.53
N VAL A 27 2.57 2.29 7.86
CA VAL A 27 3.07 1.19 8.69
C VAL A 27 2.46 -0.14 8.24
N PHE A 28 1.14 -0.18 8.00
CA PHE A 28 0.48 -1.38 7.52
C PHE A 28 0.86 -1.73 6.08
N GLY A 29 1.07 -0.73 5.22
CA GLY A 29 1.50 -0.97 3.84
C GLY A 29 2.91 -1.51 3.71
N VAL A 30 3.85 -0.96 4.47
CA VAL A 30 5.20 -1.51 4.57
C VAL A 30 5.16 -2.88 5.22
N GLY A 31 4.35 -3.07 6.27
CA GLY A 31 4.16 -4.36 6.92
C GLY A 31 3.67 -5.44 5.96
N TYR A 32 2.65 -5.16 5.14
CA TYR A 32 2.16 -6.06 4.11
C TYR A 32 3.27 -6.43 3.11
N ALA A 33 3.94 -5.43 2.53
CA ALA A 33 4.96 -5.66 1.52
C ALA A 33 6.15 -6.45 2.09
N ALA A 34 6.61 -6.10 3.29
CA ALA A 34 7.70 -6.78 3.98
C ALA A 34 7.33 -8.23 4.30
N LEU A 35 6.18 -8.46 4.95
CA LEU A 35 5.73 -9.81 5.31
C LEU A 35 5.53 -10.71 4.08
N MET A 36 4.94 -10.17 3.01
CA MET A 36 4.76 -10.90 1.76
C MET A 36 6.10 -11.25 1.11
N THR A 37 7.04 -10.32 1.09
CA THR A 37 8.39 -10.50 0.54
C THR A 37 9.18 -11.53 1.34
N LEU A 38 9.23 -11.39 2.67
CA LEU A 38 9.93 -12.31 3.57
C LEU A 38 9.35 -13.74 3.51
N SER A 39 8.03 -13.88 3.37
CA SER A 39 7.37 -15.18 3.21
C SER A 39 7.72 -15.85 1.89
N LYS A 40 7.85 -15.08 0.80
CA LYS A 40 8.21 -15.58 -0.53
C LYS A 40 9.69 -15.92 -0.67
N MET A 41 10.57 -15.16 -0.01
CA MET A 41 12.01 -15.43 0.05
C MET A 41 12.37 -16.63 0.94
N GLY A 42 11.40 -17.24 1.64
CA GLY A 42 11.62 -18.38 2.52
C GLY A 42 12.31 -18.05 3.84
N VAL A 43 12.57 -16.76 4.12
CA VAL A 43 13.13 -16.28 5.39
C VAL A 43 12.15 -16.52 6.54
N VAL A 44 10.85 -16.47 6.24
CA VAL A 44 9.77 -16.64 7.21
C VAL A 44 8.84 -17.78 6.75
N SER A 45 8.27 -18.50 7.72
CA SER A 45 7.36 -19.63 7.44
C SER A 45 6.25 -19.25 6.47
N LYS A 46 5.96 -20.10 5.48
CA LYS A 46 4.85 -19.94 4.53
C LYS A 46 3.50 -19.72 5.22
N LYS A 47 3.37 -20.09 6.50
CA LYS A 47 2.18 -19.83 7.33
C LYS A 47 1.97 -18.35 7.70
N LEU A 48 2.98 -17.49 7.54
CA LEU A 48 2.85 -16.05 7.74
C LEU A 48 2.33 -15.32 6.49
N ALA A 49 2.27 -15.98 5.33
CA ALA A 49 1.66 -15.44 4.12
C ALA A 49 0.19 -15.00 4.31
N PRO A 50 -0.73 -15.77 4.94
CA PRO A 50 -2.08 -15.28 5.24
C PRO A 50 -2.10 -14.06 6.18
N PHE A 51 -1.07 -13.89 7.02
CA PHE A 51 -0.99 -12.77 7.96
C PHE A 51 -0.63 -11.45 7.27
N SER A 52 0.07 -11.48 6.12
CA SER A 52 0.29 -10.26 5.33
C SER A 52 -1.04 -9.69 4.83
N TYR A 53 -2.00 -10.53 4.40
CA TYR A 53 -3.31 -10.06 3.98
C TYR A 53 -4.10 -9.39 5.10
N LEU A 54 -3.87 -9.76 6.37
CA LEU A 54 -4.45 -9.04 7.51
C LEU A 54 -3.91 -7.60 7.57
N PHE A 55 -2.59 -7.43 7.41
CA PHE A 55 -1.97 -6.10 7.30
C PHE A 55 -2.52 -5.30 6.12
N TRP A 56 -2.79 -5.96 4.99
CA TRP A 56 -3.45 -5.31 3.85
C TRP A 56 -4.88 -4.84 4.19
N ILE A 57 -5.70 -5.67 4.85
CA ILE A 57 -7.05 -5.26 5.27
C ILE A 57 -6.98 -4.06 6.22
N LEU A 58 -6.07 -4.08 7.20
CA LEU A 58 -5.88 -2.97 8.12
C LEU A 58 -5.42 -1.70 7.40
N GLN A 59 -4.50 -1.83 6.43
CA GLN A 59 -4.08 -0.72 5.58
C GLN A 59 -5.27 -0.12 4.81
N VAL A 60 -6.09 -0.95 4.16
CA VAL A 60 -7.27 -0.51 3.41
C VAL A 60 -8.27 0.20 4.32
N TYR A 61 -8.48 -0.33 5.52
CA TYR A 61 -9.36 0.29 6.52
C TYR A 61 -8.84 1.67 6.95
N SER A 62 -7.55 1.78 7.31
CA SER A 62 -6.94 3.06 7.65
C SER A 62 -6.99 4.06 6.48
N LEU A 63 -6.85 3.57 5.25
CA LEU A 63 -6.90 4.41 4.06
C LEU A 63 -8.31 4.93 3.78
N TYR A 64 -9.33 4.12 4.05
CA TYR A 64 -10.73 4.54 3.99
C TYR A 64 -11.04 5.61 5.06
N GLU A 65 -10.63 5.37 6.31
CA GLU A 65 -10.74 6.38 7.40
C GLU A 65 -10.05 7.69 7.00
N LEU A 66 -8.85 7.62 6.42
CA LEU A 66 -8.13 8.80 5.93
C LEU A 66 -8.92 9.53 4.85
N SER A 67 -9.50 8.80 3.90
CA SER A 67 -10.32 9.35 2.81
C SER A 67 -11.54 10.11 3.34
N VAL A 68 -12.17 9.60 4.39
CA VAL A 68 -13.31 10.25 5.05
C VAL A 68 -12.85 11.50 5.80
N LEU A 69 -11.75 11.42 6.55
CA LEU A 69 -11.21 12.52 7.35
C LEU A 69 -10.74 13.71 6.51
N ILE A 70 -10.15 13.47 5.33
CA ILE A 70 -9.74 14.55 4.43
C ILE A 70 -10.90 15.12 3.60
N HIS A 71 -12.15 14.73 3.91
CA HIS A 71 -13.35 15.09 3.16
C HIS A 71 -13.20 14.85 1.65
N SER A 72 -12.55 13.74 1.27
CA SER A 72 -12.27 13.46 -0.12
C SER A 72 -13.56 13.29 -0.93
N SER A 73 -13.49 13.65 -2.21
CA SER A 73 -14.63 13.42 -3.11
C SER A 73 -14.96 11.92 -3.17
N PRO A 74 -16.23 11.54 -3.36
CA PRO A 74 -16.62 10.14 -3.52
C PRO A 74 -15.96 9.48 -4.75
N PHE A 75 -15.51 10.27 -5.71
CA PHE A 75 -14.67 9.80 -6.81
C PHE A 75 -13.29 9.38 -6.32
N THR A 76 -12.61 10.21 -5.54
CA THR A 76 -11.28 9.92 -4.96
C THR A 76 -11.30 8.65 -4.13
N ALA A 77 -12.31 8.46 -3.27
CA ALA A 77 -12.45 7.24 -2.47
C ALA A 77 -12.54 5.96 -3.32
N LYS A 78 -13.24 6.01 -4.46
CA LYS A 78 -13.33 4.88 -5.41
C LYS A 78 -12.00 4.60 -6.08
N VAL A 79 -11.30 5.64 -6.54
CA VAL A 79 -9.95 5.49 -7.13
C VAL A 79 -9.00 4.87 -6.12
N LEU A 80 -9.09 5.28 -4.86
CA LEU A 80 -8.27 4.77 -3.77
C LEU A 80 -8.54 3.28 -3.49
N ALA A 81 -9.82 2.86 -3.53
CA ALA A 81 -10.19 1.46 -3.44
C ALA A 81 -9.62 0.64 -4.61
N VAL A 82 -9.73 1.14 -5.85
CA VAL A 82 -9.15 0.48 -7.03
C VAL A 82 -7.62 0.37 -6.92
N ALA A 83 -6.95 1.41 -6.44
CA ALA A 83 -5.52 1.41 -6.21
C ALA A 83 -5.10 0.33 -5.20
N MET A 84 -5.89 0.09 -4.16
CA MET A 84 -5.63 -0.98 -3.19
C MET A 84 -5.77 -2.39 -3.78
N PHE A 85 -6.71 -2.58 -4.71
CA PHE A 85 -6.78 -3.84 -5.48
C PHE A 85 -5.57 -4.01 -6.39
N ALA A 86 -5.14 -2.95 -7.10
CA ALA A 86 -3.91 -2.99 -7.89
C ALA A 86 -2.67 -3.32 -7.03
N TYR A 87 -2.64 -2.81 -5.80
CA TYR A 87 -1.54 -3.04 -4.86
C TYR A 87 -1.36 -4.51 -4.47
N LEU A 88 -2.41 -5.33 -4.47
CA LEU A 88 -2.29 -6.78 -4.27
C LEU A 88 -1.44 -7.44 -5.35
N PHE A 89 -1.45 -6.92 -6.57
CA PHE A 89 -0.68 -7.47 -7.68
C PHE A 89 0.80 -7.08 -7.64
N ALA A 90 1.17 -6.00 -6.95
CA ALA A 90 2.54 -5.50 -6.90
C ALA A 90 3.57 -6.57 -6.46
N PRO A 91 3.41 -7.26 -5.32
CA PRO A 91 4.35 -8.31 -4.92
C PRO A 91 4.30 -9.51 -5.86
N HIS A 92 3.13 -9.89 -6.37
CA HIS A 92 3.00 -11.01 -7.31
C HIS A 92 3.75 -10.74 -8.61
N LEU A 93 3.61 -9.52 -9.16
CA LEU A 93 4.29 -9.09 -10.37
C LEU A 93 5.79 -8.98 -10.16
N TYR A 94 6.23 -8.42 -9.03
CA TYR A 94 7.65 -8.30 -8.69
C TYR A 94 8.36 -9.66 -8.71
N PHE A 95 7.81 -10.65 -8.01
CA PHE A 95 8.39 -12.00 -8.00
C PHE A 95 8.31 -12.70 -9.36
N TYR A 96 7.23 -12.49 -10.12
CA TYR A 96 7.12 -13.04 -11.47
C TYR A 96 8.19 -12.46 -12.41
N LEU A 97 8.44 -11.15 -12.35
CA LEU A 97 9.47 -10.49 -13.16
C LEU A 97 10.88 -10.97 -12.78
N ILE A 98 11.15 -11.14 -11.48
CA ILE A 98 12.44 -11.70 -11.02
C ILE A 98 12.64 -13.11 -11.56
N GLU A 99 11.64 -13.98 -11.42
CA GLU A 99 11.74 -15.37 -11.88
C GLU A 99 11.96 -15.45 -13.41
N GLN A 100 11.27 -14.60 -14.18
CA GLN A 100 11.46 -14.50 -15.63
C GLN A 100 12.84 -13.96 -16.01
N SER A 101 13.33 -12.95 -15.28
CA SER A 101 14.68 -12.41 -15.48
C SER A 101 15.75 -13.45 -15.20
N GLU A 102 15.61 -14.20 -14.10
CA GLU A 102 16.55 -15.26 -13.73
C GLU A 102 16.55 -16.38 -14.78
N LYS A 103 15.39 -16.81 -15.27
CA LYS A 103 15.29 -17.77 -16.39
C LYS A 103 15.97 -17.26 -17.66
N ARG A 104 15.76 -15.98 -18.01
CA ARG A 104 16.26 -15.42 -19.28
C ARG A 104 17.76 -15.14 -19.29
N TYR A 105 18.32 -14.70 -18.16
CA TYR A 105 19.74 -14.32 -18.06
C TYR A 105 20.60 -15.39 -17.37
N GLY A 106 20.02 -16.28 -16.57
CA GLY A 106 20.70 -17.40 -15.94
C GLY A 106 21.24 -18.41 -16.95
N GLU A 107 20.47 -18.70 -18.01
CA GLU A 107 20.92 -19.59 -19.10
C GLU A 107 22.07 -18.99 -19.95
N SER A 108 22.25 -17.66 -19.94
CA SER A 108 23.32 -17.01 -20.72
C SER A 108 24.71 -17.08 -20.10
N LYS A 109 24.81 -17.49 -18.82
CA LYS A 109 26.10 -17.62 -18.12
C LYS A 109 26.74 -19.01 -18.19
N GLU A 110 26.09 -19.97 -18.84
CA GLU A 110 26.59 -21.34 -19.02
C GLU A 110 26.93 -21.70 -20.48
N SER A 111 26.95 -20.72 -21.41
CA SER A 111 27.36 -20.92 -22.80
C SER A 111 28.76 -20.39 -23.10
#